data_AF-A0A959I131-F1
#
_entry.id   AF-A0A959I131-F1
#
_cell.length_a   1.000
_cell.length_b   1.000
_cell.length_c   1.000
_cell.angle_alpha   90.00
_cell.angle_beta   90.00
_cell.angle_gamma   90.00
#
_symmetry.space_group_name_H-M   'P 1'
#
loop_
_entity.id
_entity.type
_entity.pdbx_description
1 polymer ?
#
loop_
_entity_poly.entity_id
_entity_poly.type
_entity_poly.pdbx_seq_one_letter_code
_entity_poly.pdbx_strand_id
1 'polypeptide(L)'
;MSTFSTIQPKLAAARERFREAQKTDANLRQQLDFLEAAITHELRRTGQTELSEQDGLSVRKKELLQKQQNEEDGVFKELHDAREAVAHEMGQFNALGSPEELIRNLDDALPVLLFPLRLQTRFVKTKYIARDIPLSLIEDAGEWPRLSGRPSFQMANLLPENGGLFQLPTFELIQQQLAEHDFGDREAEKLIEKRIRNGHQFIQRQKDKYELWVRIYPDDILIQTHEEALTPGEVLSGQSFWQEVWQPGKKEKELSEEEKLAPWRSLQSSYRVPRALWISSQTKPDNYPGEDDAFPEQPVFPQSADPLENPDLKTDSWTQAPYSWLLPDRFTVRLFSKDVQGTPEDESAVPKDVHGNPVQWPLALGFNPAEENSDALTGRGETLNMPADIRWITDFEEAEKVGMAIRIELTELEWEAGFEQLVVLGVRSSSDSAESQQLVEELFINHQYKAGGMSFLPQGTPTNNTKKKKTLFQESADDFAFHLPLAMGQEQFGMTFNPYYKKDGQWLTEALGVDPAIFQQVAW
;
A
#
# COMPACT_ATOMS: atom_id res chain seq x y z
N MET A 1 -9.96 25.40 -14.01
CA MET A 1 -8.52 25.70 -13.88
C MET A 1 -8.15 26.42 -12.59
N SER A 2 -8.79 27.54 -12.19
CA SER A 2 -8.33 28.31 -11.00
C SER A 2 -8.45 27.56 -9.66
N THR A 3 -9.49 26.75 -9.44
CA THR A 3 -9.69 26.01 -8.19
C THR A 3 -8.74 24.82 -8.06
N PHE A 4 -8.56 24.02 -9.13
CA PHE A 4 -7.63 22.89 -9.19
C PHE A 4 -6.19 23.33 -8.81
N SER A 5 -5.68 24.37 -9.49
CA SER A 5 -4.35 24.93 -9.23
C SER A 5 -4.21 25.62 -7.85
N THR A 6 -5.31 25.88 -7.14
CA THR A 6 -5.28 26.44 -5.79
C THR A 6 -5.30 25.36 -4.71
N ILE A 7 -5.99 24.24 -4.93
CA ILE A 7 -6.13 23.16 -3.94
C ILE A 7 -4.91 22.22 -3.97
N GLN A 8 -4.38 21.92 -5.15
CA GLN A 8 -3.19 21.08 -5.33
C GLN A 8 -2.00 21.49 -4.42
N PRO A 9 -1.54 22.76 -4.40
CA PRO A 9 -0.43 23.17 -3.53
C PRO A 9 -0.78 23.13 -2.04
N LYS A 10 -2.05 23.34 -1.66
CA LYS A 10 -2.48 23.21 -0.26
C LYS A 10 -2.40 21.78 0.22
N LEU A 11 -2.82 20.84 -0.63
CA LEU A 11 -2.73 19.41 -0.33
C LEU A 11 -1.26 18.96 -0.25
N ALA A 12 -0.40 19.41 -1.16
CA ALA A 12 1.05 19.17 -1.07
C ALA A 12 1.64 19.69 0.26
N ALA A 13 1.30 20.92 0.66
CA ALA A 13 1.75 21.47 1.95
C ALA A 13 1.21 20.71 3.17
N ALA A 14 -0.04 20.25 3.13
CA ALA A 14 -0.62 19.43 4.20
C ALA A 14 0.08 18.07 4.31
N ARG A 15 0.42 17.44 3.18
CA ARG A 15 1.17 16.19 3.12
C ARG A 15 2.58 16.33 3.69
N GLU A 16 3.27 17.41 3.35
CA GLU A 16 4.61 17.68 3.86
C GLU A 16 4.60 17.91 5.36
N ARG A 17 3.65 18.72 5.86
CA ARG A 17 3.46 18.91 7.30
C ARG A 17 3.21 17.60 8.05
N PHE A 18 2.42 16.69 7.45
CA PHE A 18 2.18 15.37 8.02
C PHE A 18 3.47 14.53 8.08
N ARG A 19 4.29 14.55 7.02
CA ARG A 19 5.58 13.84 6.99
C ARG A 19 6.55 14.38 8.04
N GLU A 20 6.68 15.70 8.15
CA GLU A 20 7.50 16.34 9.17
C GLU A 20 7.04 15.95 10.58
N ALA A 21 5.74 16.03 10.86
CA ALA A 21 5.16 15.63 12.14
C ALA A 21 5.45 14.14 12.45
N GLN A 22 5.31 13.25 11.46
CA GLN A 22 5.60 11.84 11.62
C GLN A 22 7.09 11.59 11.92
N LYS A 23 8.00 12.29 11.22
CA LYS A 23 9.44 12.22 11.49
C LYS A 23 9.75 12.70 12.91
N THR A 24 9.13 13.79 13.36
CA THR A 24 9.34 14.29 14.72
C THR A 24 8.85 13.34 15.81
N ASP A 25 7.69 12.69 15.63
CA ASP A 25 7.19 11.66 16.55
C ASP A 25 8.14 10.46 16.62
N ALA A 26 8.58 9.96 15.46
CA ALA A 26 9.52 8.85 15.39
C ALA A 26 10.86 9.18 16.08
N ASN A 27 11.43 10.35 15.81
CA ASN A 27 12.69 10.78 16.41
C ASN A 27 12.58 10.97 17.94
N LEU A 28 11.46 11.51 18.43
CA LEU A 28 11.24 11.70 19.87
C LEU A 28 11.22 10.35 20.61
N ARG A 29 10.52 9.36 20.05
CA ARG A 29 10.47 8.00 20.60
C ARG A 29 11.86 7.35 20.61
N GLN A 30 12.59 7.46 19.49
CA GLN A 30 13.91 6.84 19.34
C GLN A 30 14.96 7.40 20.31
N GLN A 31 14.93 8.71 20.62
CA GLN A 31 15.90 9.32 21.53
C GLN A 31 15.88 8.71 22.94
N LEU A 32 14.71 8.31 23.43
CA LEU A 32 14.57 7.70 24.75
C LEU A 32 15.07 6.28 24.76
N ASP A 33 14.64 5.48 23.80
CA ASP A 33 15.11 4.10 23.64
C ASP A 33 16.64 4.06 23.56
N PHE A 34 17.26 5.02 22.85
CA PHE A 34 18.71 5.10 22.74
C PHE A 34 19.36 5.38 24.11
N LEU A 35 18.77 6.31 24.87
CA LEU A 35 19.26 6.62 26.20
C LEU A 35 19.06 5.46 27.18
N GLU A 36 17.97 4.71 27.08
CA GLU A 36 17.75 3.48 27.85
C GLU A 36 18.76 2.39 27.51
N ALA A 37 19.09 2.22 26.23
CA ALA A 37 20.13 1.32 25.77
C ALA A 37 21.52 1.73 26.30
N ALA A 38 21.84 3.03 26.29
CA ALA A 38 23.09 3.58 26.82
C ALA A 38 23.22 3.33 28.33
N ILE A 39 22.16 3.57 29.10
CA ILE A 39 22.11 3.27 30.55
C ILE A 39 22.33 1.77 30.76
N THR A 40 21.61 0.93 30.03
CA THR A 40 21.72 -0.53 30.15
C THR A 40 23.15 -1.01 29.87
N HIS A 41 23.81 -0.42 28.87
CA HIS A 41 25.20 -0.70 28.55
C HIS A 41 26.15 -0.28 29.70
N GLU A 42 26.00 0.92 30.25
CA GLU A 42 26.82 1.38 31.37
C GLU A 42 26.64 0.55 32.65
N LEU A 43 25.40 0.16 32.96
CA LEU A 43 25.11 -0.75 34.07
C LEU A 43 25.82 -2.09 33.91
N ARG A 44 25.80 -2.66 32.70
CA ARG A 44 26.54 -3.90 32.39
C ARG A 44 28.05 -3.71 32.50
N ARG A 45 28.60 -2.59 32.02
CA ARG A 45 30.04 -2.28 32.05
C ARG A 45 30.55 -2.14 33.49
N THR A 46 29.79 -1.45 34.32
CA THR A 46 30.16 -1.17 35.72
C THR A 46 29.78 -2.29 36.69
N GLY A 47 28.96 -3.25 36.25
CA GLY A 47 28.41 -4.32 37.08
C GLY A 47 27.39 -3.81 38.10
N GLN A 48 26.86 -2.60 37.92
CA GLN A 48 25.87 -1.99 38.80
C GLN A 48 24.45 -2.35 38.35
N THR A 49 23.52 -2.41 39.30
CA THR A 49 22.09 -2.64 39.00
C THR A 49 21.35 -1.34 38.66
N GLU A 50 21.79 -0.20 39.18
CA GLU A 50 21.19 1.12 38.94
C GLU A 50 22.28 2.20 38.93
N LEU A 51 22.07 3.25 38.10
CA LEU A 51 22.94 4.42 38.05
C LEU A 51 22.57 5.37 39.19
N SER A 52 23.55 6.15 39.67
CA SER A 52 23.29 7.22 40.64
C SER A 52 22.29 8.24 40.06
N GLU A 53 21.43 8.82 40.90
CA GLU A 53 20.53 9.91 40.47
C GLU A 53 21.30 11.16 39.98
N GLN A 54 22.57 11.30 40.39
CA GLN A 54 23.46 12.38 39.97
C GLN A 54 24.31 12.02 38.74
N ASP A 55 24.17 10.80 38.21
CA ASP A 55 24.86 10.39 36.99
C ASP A 55 24.34 11.19 35.79
N GLY A 56 25.23 11.59 34.88
CA GLY A 56 24.87 12.40 33.72
C GLY A 56 23.81 11.75 32.84
N LEU A 57 23.81 10.41 32.71
CA LEU A 57 22.79 9.68 31.95
C LEU A 57 21.43 9.65 32.67
N SER A 58 21.42 9.51 33.99
CA SER A 58 20.19 9.56 34.80
C SER A 58 19.53 10.94 34.77
N VAL A 59 20.34 12.01 34.88
CA VAL A 59 19.86 13.39 34.75
C VAL A 59 19.31 13.63 33.34
N ARG A 60 20.03 13.19 32.31
CA ARG A 60 19.59 13.31 30.92
C ARG A 60 18.33 12.50 30.63
N LYS A 61 18.17 11.29 31.21
CA LYS A 61 16.92 10.52 31.14
C LYS A 61 15.76 11.33 31.68
N LYS A 62 15.94 11.94 32.84
CA LYS A 62 14.90 12.71 33.52
C LYS A 62 14.54 13.98 32.74
N GLU A 63 15.53 14.67 32.16
CA GLU A 63 15.32 15.80 31.26
C GLU A 63 14.54 15.39 30.01
N LEU A 64 14.93 14.29 29.35
CA LEU A 64 14.25 13.80 28.17
C LEU A 64 12.83 13.31 28.46
N LEU A 65 12.60 12.56 29.55
CA LEU A 65 11.25 12.16 29.96
C LEU A 65 10.35 13.37 30.25
N GLN A 66 10.89 14.42 30.86
CA GLN A 66 10.13 15.63 31.13
C GLN A 66 9.89 16.45 29.85
N LYS A 67 10.85 16.45 28.92
CA LYS A 67 10.68 17.04 27.58
C LYS A 67 9.63 16.28 26.79
N GLN A 68 9.74 14.95 26.74
CA GLN A 68 8.80 14.03 26.11
C GLN A 68 7.39 14.22 26.66
N GLN A 69 7.15 14.22 27.98
CA GLN A 69 5.80 14.41 28.52
C GLN A 69 5.16 15.74 28.08
N ASN A 70 5.94 16.80 27.88
CA ASN A 70 5.43 18.09 27.41
C ASN A 70 5.30 18.16 25.88
N GLU A 71 6.17 17.46 25.15
CA GLU A 71 6.23 17.47 23.69
C GLU A 71 5.35 16.40 23.05
N GLU A 72 5.12 15.24 23.67
CA GLU A 72 4.26 14.16 23.18
C GLU A 72 2.84 14.62 22.96
N ASP A 73 2.24 15.32 23.94
CA ASP A 73 0.90 15.86 23.79
C ASP A 73 0.83 16.86 22.62
N GLY A 74 1.92 17.61 22.39
CA GLY A 74 2.04 18.57 21.28
C GLY A 74 2.23 17.89 19.93
N VAL A 75 3.16 16.94 19.84
CA VAL A 75 3.54 16.21 18.63
C VAL A 75 2.43 15.25 18.21
N PHE A 76 1.82 14.53 19.15
CA PHE A 76 0.66 13.68 18.88
C PHE A 76 -0.51 14.50 18.34
N LYS A 77 -0.80 15.65 18.97
CA LYS A 77 -1.83 16.55 18.50
C LYS A 77 -1.49 17.12 17.12
N GLU A 78 -0.25 17.53 16.89
CA GLU A 78 0.21 18.05 15.61
C GLU A 78 0.10 17.00 14.49
N LEU A 79 0.49 15.75 14.76
CA LEU A 79 0.37 14.64 13.83
C LEU A 79 -1.11 14.34 13.51
N HIS A 80 -1.97 14.37 14.52
CA HIS A 80 -3.41 14.20 14.35
C HIS A 80 -4.03 15.34 13.51
N ASP A 81 -3.75 16.59 13.87
CA ASP A 81 -4.21 17.78 13.18
C ASP A 81 -3.71 17.81 11.71
N ALA A 82 -2.47 17.39 11.46
CA ALA A 82 -1.90 17.28 10.12
C ALA A 82 -2.59 16.17 9.29
N ARG A 83 -2.91 15.02 9.91
CA ARG A 83 -3.66 13.94 9.24
C ARG A 83 -5.08 14.39 8.87
N GLU A 84 -5.75 15.09 9.76
CA GLU A 84 -7.08 15.66 9.48
C GLU A 84 -7.03 16.72 8.37
N ALA A 85 -5.99 17.55 8.36
CA ALA A 85 -5.79 18.54 7.30
C ALA A 85 -5.63 17.89 5.92
N VAL A 86 -4.84 16.81 5.81
CA VAL A 86 -4.70 16.04 4.56
C VAL A 86 -6.04 15.47 4.13
N ALA A 87 -6.79 14.83 5.05
CA ALA A 87 -8.11 14.27 4.74
C ALA A 87 -9.10 15.34 4.28
N HIS A 88 -9.07 16.53 4.90
CA HIS A 88 -9.91 17.66 4.53
C HIS A 88 -9.62 18.18 3.12
N GLU A 89 -8.36 18.49 2.82
CA GLU A 89 -7.94 18.99 1.50
C GLU A 89 -8.15 17.94 0.40
N MET A 90 -7.90 16.66 0.70
CA MET A 90 -8.20 15.54 -0.19
C MET A 90 -9.70 15.44 -0.49
N GLY A 91 -10.56 15.66 0.52
CA GLY A 91 -12.01 15.72 0.34
C GLY A 91 -12.45 16.86 -0.57
N GLN A 92 -11.87 18.05 -0.41
CA GLN A 92 -12.13 19.20 -1.29
C GLN A 92 -11.67 18.93 -2.73
N PHE A 93 -10.48 18.35 -2.90
CA PHE A 93 -9.93 18.02 -4.20
C PHE A 93 -10.82 17.00 -4.94
N ASN A 94 -11.23 15.95 -4.24
CA ASN A 94 -12.13 14.92 -4.74
C ASN A 94 -13.54 15.42 -5.09
N ALA A 95 -13.95 16.57 -4.55
CA ALA A 95 -15.22 17.21 -4.87
C ALA A 95 -15.17 18.07 -6.15
N LEU A 96 -13.98 18.28 -6.74
CA LEU A 96 -13.81 19.09 -7.94
C LEU A 96 -14.38 18.45 -9.22
N GLY A 97 -14.44 17.13 -9.29
CA GLY A 97 -14.92 16.41 -10.47
C GLY A 97 -14.63 14.91 -10.41
N SER A 98 -15.04 14.20 -11.45
CA SER A 98 -14.70 12.77 -11.60
C SER A 98 -13.22 12.60 -12.00
N PRO A 99 -12.59 11.44 -11.76
CA PRO A 99 -11.20 11.20 -12.17
C PRO A 99 -10.94 11.48 -13.65
N GLU A 100 -11.90 11.21 -14.53
CA GLU A 100 -11.84 11.44 -15.98
C GLU A 100 -11.87 12.94 -16.35
N GLU A 101 -12.46 13.78 -15.50
CA GLU A 101 -12.45 15.24 -15.66
C GLU A 101 -11.17 15.84 -15.07
N LEU A 102 -10.71 15.32 -13.93
CA LEU A 102 -9.50 15.79 -13.25
C LEU A 102 -8.25 15.56 -14.09
N ILE A 103 -8.12 14.39 -14.71
CA ILE A 103 -6.95 14.05 -15.54
C ILE A 103 -6.75 15.02 -16.72
N ARG A 104 -7.82 15.66 -17.22
CA ARG A 104 -7.74 16.65 -18.31
C ARG A 104 -7.04 17.96 -17.90
N ASN A 105 -6.78 18.15 -16.61
CA ASN A 105 -6.02 19.30 -16.10
C ASN A 105 -4.53 19.00 -15.96
N LEU A 106 -4.10 17.75 -16.20
CA LEU A 106 -2.68 17.39 -16.18
C LEU A 106 -1.97 17.86 -17.45
N ASP A 107 -0.65 18.02 -17.36
CA ASP A 107 0.19 18.39 -18.49
C ASP A 107 0.48 17.16 -19.36
N ASP A 108 0.05 17.21 -20.62
CA ASP A 108 0.27 16.16 -21.63
C ASP A 108 1.77 15.94 -21.96
N ALA A 109 2.65 16.86 -21.55
CA ALA A 109 4.10 16.72 -21.70
C ALA A 109 4.72 15.73 -20.70
N LEU A 110 4.02 15.38 -19.62
CA LEU A 110 4.53 14.51 -18.57
C LEU A 110 4.20 13.03 -18.86
N PRO A 111 5.15 12.10 -18.64
CA PRO A 111 4.89 10.68 -18.83
C PRO A 111 3.94 10.13 -17.76
N VAL A 112 3.11 9.16 -18.15
CA VAL A 112 2.26 8.41 -17.22
C VAL A 112 2.97 7.12 -16.81
N LEU A 113 3.26 6.97 -15.52
CA LEU A 113 3.80 5.75 -14.94
C LEU A 113 2.65 4.88 -14.40
N LEU A 114 2.58 3.63 -14.88
CA LEU A 114 1.56 2.68 -14.45
C LEU A 114 2.13 1.68 -13.45
N PHE A 115 1.48 1.58 -12.29
CA PHE A 115 1.82 0.59 -11.27
C PHE A 115 0.84 -0.59 -11.28
N PRO A 116 1.33 -1.82 -11.15
CA PRO A 116 0.47 -3.00 -11.08
C PRO A 116 -0.33 -3.05 -9.78
N LEU A 117 -1.51 -3.66 -9.86
CA LEU A 117 -2.41 -3.91 -8.74
C LEU A 117 -2.84 -5.38 -8.75
N ARG A 118 -3.14 -5.92 -7.58
CA ARG A 118 -3.77 -7.24 -7.42
C ARG A 118 -5.23 -7.05 -7.08
N LEU A 119 -6.10 -7.78 -7.77
CA LEU A 119 -7.56 -7.66 -7.62
C LEU A 119 -8.14 -8.94 -7.01
N GLN A 120 -9.09 -8.76 -6.12
CA GLN A 120 -9.96 -9.82 -5.63
C GLN A 120 -11.41 -9.42 -5.91
N THR A 121 -12.12 -10.25 -6.66
CA THR A 121 -13.53 -10.00 -6.99
C THR A 121 -14.42 -11.08 -6.40
N ARG A 122 -15.61 -10.69 -5.95
CA ARG A 122 -16.61 -11.61 -5.41
C ARG A 122 -18.02 -11.14 -5.74
N PHE A 123 -18.80 -12.03 -6.33
CA PHE A 123 -20.24 -11.86 -6.47
C PHE A 123 -20.94 -12.20 -5.14
N VAL A 124 -21.74 -11.28 -4.63
CA VAL A 124 -22.45 -11.41 -3.35
C VAL A 124 -23.94 -11.23 -3.59
N LYS A 125 -24.73 -12.19 -3.12
CA LYS A 125 -26.19 -12.13 -3.12
C LYS A 125 -26.70 -12.03 -1.69
N THR A 126 -27.34 -10.91 -1.36
CA THR A 126 -28.01 -10.71 -0.07
C THR A 126 -29.48 -11.02 -0.24
N LYS A 127 -29.93 -12.13 0.36
CA LYS A 127 -31.33 -12.55 0.35
C LYS A 127 -32.10 -11.88 1.49
N TYR A 128 -33.19 -11.19 1.16
CA TYR A 128 -34.09 -10.62 2.17
C TYR A 128 -35.21 -11.61 2.48
N ILE A 129 -35.13 -12.22 3.65
CA ILE A 129 -36.08 -13.23 4.11
C ILE A 129 -37.00 -12.59 5.15
N ALA A 130 -38.31 -12.64 4.92
CA ALA A 130 -39.29 -12.28 5.93
C ALA A 130 -39.29 -13.33 7.06
N ARG A 131 -39.06 -12.88 8.30
CA ARG A 131 -39.11 -13.70 9.51
C ARG A 131 -40.40 -13.42 10.27
N ASP A 132 -40.85 -14.39 11.08
CA ASP A 132 -42.03 -14.27 11.94
C ASP A 132 -43.32 -13.91 11.20
N ILE A 133 -43.49 -14.46 9.99
CA ILE A 133 -44.72 -14.30 9.21
C ILE A 133 -45.84 -15.10 9.90
N PRO A 134 -46.95 -14.46 10.31
CA PRO A 134 -48.12 -15.16 10.83
C PRO A 134 -48.62 -16.17 9.79
N LEU A 135 -48.94 -17.40 10.22
CA LEU A 135 -49.52 -18.44 9.35
C LEU A 135 -50.74 -17.95 8.55
N SER A 136 -51.50 -16.99 9.09
CA SER A 136 -52.64 -16.36 8.40
C SER A 136 -52.28 -15.55 7.15
N LEU A 137 -51.00 -15.21 6.95
CA LEU A 137 -50.50 -14.50 5.77
C LEU A 137 -49.85 -15.45 4.75
N ILE A 138 -49.79 -16.74 5.03
CA ILE A 138 -49.24 -17.77 4.15
C ILE A 138 -50.43 -18.49 3.51
N GLU A 139 -50.59 -18.35 2.19
CA GLU A 139 -51.58 -19.11 1.42
C GLU A 139 -50.90 -20.33 0.78
N ASP A 140 -51.50 -21.51 0.92
CA ASP A 140 -51.04 -22.71 0.21
C ASP A 140 -51.46 -22.61 -1.27
N ALA A 141 -50.47 -22.57 -2.16
CA ALA A 141 -50.70 -22.52 -3.59
C ALA A 141 -51.41 -23.78 -4.14
N GLY A 142 -51.40 -24.90 -3.41
CA GLY A 142 -52.19 -26.09 -3.73
C GLY A 142 -53.69 -25.93 -3.50
N GLU A 143 -54.09 -24.96 -2.68
CA GLU A 143 -55.49 -24.60 -2.40
C GLU A 143 -56.04 -23.52 -3.35
N TRP A 144 -55.18 -22.96 -4.22
CA TRP A 144 -55.63 -22.01 -5.22
C TRP A 144 -56.59 -22.69 -6.19
N PRO A 145 -57.70 -22.02 -6.58
CA PRO A 145 -58.64 -22.58 -7.52
C PRO A 145 -57.89 -22.96 -8.80
N ARG A 146 -57.96 -24.24 -9.17
CA ARG A 146 -57.32 -24.76 -10.38
C ARG A 146 -57.82 -23.94 -11.57
N LEU A 147 -56.93 -23.10 -12.12
CA LEU A 147 -57.19 -22.34 -13.35
C LEU A 147 -57.70 -23.33 -14.39
N SER A 148 -58.96 -23.15 -14.81
CA SER A 148 -59.68 -24.13 -15.59
C SER A 148 -59.02 -24.33 -16.96
N GLY A 149 -58.39 -25.49 -17.16
CA GLY A 149 -58.07 -26.01 -18.49
C GLY A 149 -56.60 -26.18 -18.90
N ARG A 150 -55.62 -26.20 -17.99
CA ARG A 150 -54.20 -26.38 -18.38
C ARG A 150 -53.42 -27.31 -17.43
N PRO A 151 -52.34 -27.98 -17.89
CA PRO A 151 -51.70 -29.07 -17.16
C PRO A 151 -51.16 -28.57 -15.83
N SER A 152 -51.31 -29.42 -14.82
CA SER A 152 -50.84 -29.23 -13.45
C SER A 152 -49.53 -28.43 -13.39
N PHE A 153 -49.58 -27.24 -12.77
CA PHE A 153 -48.40 -26.64 -12.15
C PHE A 153 -47.82 -27.69 -11.20
N GLN A 154 -46.82 -28.45 -11.63
CA GLN A 154 -46.07 -29.34 -10.76
C GLN A 154 -45.10 -28.49 -9.94
N MET A 155 -45.64 -27.80 -8.93
CA MET A 155 -44.88 -27.24 -7.81
C MET A 155 -44.35 -28.34 -6.86
N ALA A 156 -44.41 -29.62 -7.27
CA ALA A 156 -44.04 -30.75 -6.44
C ALA A 156 -42.52 -30.89 -6.21
N ASN A 157 -41.66 -30.18 -6.96
CA ASN A 157 -40.21 -30.35 -6.86
C ASN A 157 -39.46 -29.16 -6.21
N LEU A 158 -40.18 -28.21 -5.61
CA LEU A 158 -39.55 -27.01 -5.01
C LEU A 158 -39.41 -27.08 -3.47
N LEU A 159 -39.87 -28.15 -2.83
CA LEU A 159 -39.77 -28.34 -1.38
C LEU A 159 -38.82 -29.51 -1.07
N PRO A 160 -37.71 -29.29 -0.36
CA PRO A 160 -36.89 -30.39 0.13
C PRO A 160 -37.67 -31.16 1.22
N GLU A 161 -37.57 -32.49 1.22
CA GLU A 161 -38.32 -33.39 2.11
C GLU A 161 -37.97 -33.27 3.62
N ASN A 162 -36.97 -32.46 3.98
CA ASN A 162 -36.53 -32.30 5.37
C ASN A 162 -36.83 -30.88 5.87
N GLY A 163 -37.68 -30.78 6.89
CA GLY A 163 -38.26 -29.55 7.44
C GLY A 163 -37.27 -28.54 8.04
N GLY A 164 -36.53 -27.85 7.18
CA GLY A 164 -35.73 -26.68 7.53
C GLY A 164 -35.80 -25.65 6.41
N LEU A 165 -36.13 -24.40 6.80
CA LEU A 165 -36.10 -23.17 5.98
C LEU A 165 -36.86 -23.25 4.64
N PHE A 166 -38.06 -22.66 4.62
CA PHE A 166 -38.82 -22.44 3.40
C PHE A 166 -38.07 -21.47 2.47
N GLN A 167 -37.59 -21.94 1.33
CA GLN A 167 -37.17 -21.08 0.25
C GLN A 167 -38.42 -20.76 -0.58
N LEU A 168 -39.09 -19.66 -0.26
CA LEU A 168 -40.16 -19.15 -1.12
C LEU A 168 -39.54 -18.90 -2.51
N PRO A 169 -40.02 -19.55 -3.59
CA PRO A 169 -39.57 -19.19 -4.93
C PRO A 169 -39.78 -17.68 -5.09
N THR A 170 -38.75 -16.98 -5.56
CA THR A 170 -38.84 -15.53 -5.78
C THR A 170 -40.05 -15.30 -6.67
N PHE A 171 -40.95 -14.43 -6.23
CA PHE A 171 -42.16 -14.09 -6.96
C PHE A 171 -41.87 -13.67 -8.42
N GLU A 172 -40.64 -13.18 -8.70
CA GLU A 172 -40.08 -12.98 -10.05
C GLU A 172 -40.11 -14.22 -10.93
N LEU A 173 -39.73 -15.40 -10.41
CA LEU A 173 -39.68 -16.65 -11.18
C LEU A 173 -41.10 -17.09 -11.59
N ILE A 174 -42.05 -16.88 -10.67
CA ILE A 174 -43.48 -17.10 -10.93
C ILE A 174 -43.98 -16.06 -11.96
N GLN A 175 -43.58 -14.79 -11.85
CA GLN A 175 -43.93 -13.74 -12.81
C GLN A 175 -43.33 -13.96 -14.21
N GLN A 176 -42.06 -14.35 -14.33
CA GLN A 176 -41.43 -14.67 -15.61
C GLN A 176 -42.11 -15.86 -16.28
N GLN A 177 -42.38 -16.94 -15.52
CA GLN A 177 -43.11 -18.08 -16.05
C GLN A 177 -44.56 -17.75 -16.43
N LEU A 178 -45.20 -16.83 -15.69
CA LEU A 178 -46.53 -16.31 -16.01
C LEU A 178 -46.53 -15.31 -17.18
N ALA A 179 -45.42 -14.64 -17.49
CA ALA A 179 -45.29 -13.68 -18.59
C ALA A 179 -44.86 -14.33 -19.91
N GLU A 180 -44.06 -15.40 -19.87
CA GLU A 180 -43.61 -16.16 -21.05
C GLU A 180 -44.73 -16.97 -21.71
N HIS A 181 -45.79 -17.23 -20.98
CA HIS A 181 -46.98 -17.91 -21.46
C HIS A 181 -48.12 -16.90 -21.48
N ASP A 182 -48.84 -16.81 -22.60
CA ASP A 182 -49.98 -15.91 -22.81
C ASP A 182 -51.15 -16.29 -21.87
N PHE A 183 -51.00 -15.97 -20.58
CA PHE A 183 -51.94 -16.22 -19.51
C PHE A 183 -52.77 -14.95 -19.31
N GLY A 184 -53.70 -14.72 -20.23
CA GLY A 184 -54.70 -13.65 -20.15
C GLY A 184 -55.70 -13.88 -19.03
N ASP A 185 -55.26 -13.82 -17.76
CA ASP A 185 -56.15 -13.92 -16.60
C ASP A 185 -55.92 -12.76 -15.62
N ARG A 186 -56.88 -11.82 -15.62
CA ARG A 186 -56.96 -10.66 -14.71
C ARG A 186 -56.94 -11.05 -13.22
N GLU A 187 -57.17 -12.32 -12.87
CA GLU A 187 -57.14 -12.80 -11.49
C GLU A 187 -55.72 -13.10 -10.98
N ALA A 188 -54.82 -13.56 -11.86
CA ALA A 188 -53.40 -13.74 -11.51
C ALA A 188 -52.72 -12.38 -11.32
N GLU A 189 -53.00 -11.40 -12.19
CA GLU A 189 -52.54 -10.01 -12.01
C GLU A 189 -53.04 -9.39 -10.69
N LYS A 190 -54.29 -9.64 -10.30
CA LYS A 190 -54.84 -9.18 -9.01
C LYS A 190 -54.18 -9.82 -7.80
N LEU A 191 -53.75 -11.09 -7.90
CA LEU A 191 -52.97 -11.77 -6.86
C LEU A 191 -51.54 -11.23 -6.80
N ILE A 192 -50.96 -10.90 -7.95
CA ILE A 192 -49.64 -10.24 -8.10
C ILE A 192 -49.59 -8.85 -7.47
N GLU A 193 -50.67 -8.08 -7.60
CA GLU A 193 -50.76 -6.73 -7.03
C GLU A 193 -51.27 -6.70 -5.58
N LYS A 194 -51.60 -7.85 -4.98
CA LYS A 194 -52.19 -7.95 -3.64
C LYS A 194 -51.17 -7.54 -2.58
N ARG A 195 -51.23 -6.28 -2.16
CA ARG A 195 -50.39 -5.75 -1.07
C ARG A 195 -50.76 -6.43 0.25
N ILE A 196 -49.81 -7.16 0.83
CA ILE A 196 -49.99 -7.88 2.11
C ILE A 196 -49.98 -6.86 3.25
N ARG A 197 -50.98 -6.92 4.13
CA ARG A 197 -51.10 -6.06 5.32
C ARG A 197 -50.74 -6.82 6.59
N ASN A 198 -49.95 -6.19 7.46
CA ASN A 198 -49.82 -6.56 8.86
C ASN A 198 -50.44 -5.44 9.71
N GLY A 199 -51.64 -5.69 10.27
CA GLY A 199 -52.41 -4.65 10.95
C GLY A 199 -52.82 -3.50 10.01
N HIS A 200 -52.32 -2.28 10.28
CA HIS A 200 -52.60 -1.08 9.47
C HIS A 200 -51.48 -0.72 8.48
N GLN A 201 -50.39 -1.50 8.44
CA GLN A 201 -49.24 -1.23 7.59
C GLN A 201 -49.14 -2.27 6.47
N PHE A 202 -48.75 -1.82 5.28
CA PHE A 202 -48.42 -2.73 4.17
C PHE A 202 -46.99 -3.23 4.35
N ILE A 203 -46.79 -4.53 4.20
CA ILE A 203 -45.46 -5.12 4.18
C ILE A 203 -44.79 -4.69 2.87
N GLN A 204 -43.69 -3.95 2.97
CA GLN A 204 -42.89 -3.59 1.80
C GLN A 204 -42.02 -4.79 1.40
N ARG A 205 -42.17 -5.24 0.14
CA ARG A 205 -41.31 -6.27 -0.42
C ARG A 205 -39.93 -5.68 -0.67
N GLN A 206 -38.91 -6.23 -0.03
CA GLN A 206 -37.51 -5.91 -0.31
C GLN A 206 -36.98 -6.92 -1.32
N LYS A 207 -36.46 -6.43 -2.46
CA LYS A 207 -35.83 -7.30 -3.46
C LYS A 207 -34.47 -7.78 -2.95
N ASP A 208 -34.07 -8.97 -3.37
CA ASP A 208 -32.71 -9.47 -3.17
C ASP A 208 -31.72 -8.45 -3.75
N LYS A 209 -30.61 -8.24 -3.04
CA LYS A 209 -29.51 -7.39 -3.53
C LYS A 209 -28.44 -8.25 -4.17
N TYR A 210 -27.99 -7.82 -5.33
CA TYR A 210 -26.90 -8.42 -6.08
C TYR A 210 -25.77 -7.41 -6.14
N GLU A 211 -24.58 -7.84 -5.75
CA GLU A 211 -23.43 -6.95 -5.63
C GLU A 211 -22.18 -7.63 -6.19
N LEU A 212 -21.33 -6.85 -6.85
CA LEU A 212 -19.96 -7.22 -7.18
C LEU A 212 -19.03 -6.47 -6.24
N TRP A 213 -18.33 -7.20 -5.40
CA TRP A 213 -17.34 -6.68 -4.48
C TRP A 213 -15.98 -6.75 -5.16
N VAL A 214 -15.30 -5.62 -5.28
CA VAL A 214 -13.96 -5.51 -5.86
C VAL A 214 -13.04 -5.01 -4.77
N ARG A 215 -12.05 -5.79 -4.38
CA ARG A 215 -10.97 -5.39 -3.47
C ARG A 215 -9.67 -5.25 -4.24
N ILE A 216 -8.93 -4.21 -3.91
CA ILE A 216 -7.74 -3.76 -4.61
C ILE A 216 -6.58 -3.84 -3.62
N TYR A 217 -5.48 -4.46 -4.02
CA TYR A 217 -4.25 -4.51 -3.24
C TYR A 217 -3.11 -3.90 -4.07
N PRO A 218 -2.27 -3.03 -3.47
CA PRO A 218 -1.06 -2.59 -4.11
C PRO A 218 -0.12 -3.78 -4.33
N ASP A 219 0.63 -3.75 -5.43
CA ASP A 219 1.70 -4.73 -5.65
C ASP A 219 2.98 -4.36 -4.86
N ASP A 220 3.96 -5.26 -4.83
CA ASP A 220 5.16 -5.17 -3.98
C ASP A 220 6.04 -3.95 -4.33
N ILE A 221 5.88 -3.42 -5.55
CA ILE A 221 6.53 -2.18 -5.98
C ILE A 221 6.03 -0.96 -5.21
N LEU A 222 4.79 -0.94 -4.72
CA LEU A 222 4.22 0.19 -3.99
C LEU A 222 4.44 0.10 -2.48
N ILE A 223 5.15 -0.92 -2.00
CA ILE A 223 5.43 -1.17 -0.58
C ILE A 223 6.82 -0.63 -0.24
N GLN A 224 6.87 0.39 0.60
CA GLN A 224 8.10 1.00 1.09
C GLN A 224 8.40 0.53 2.52
N THR A 225 9.58 -0.07 2.71
CA THR A 225 10.02 -0.65 4.00
C THR A 225 11.45 -0.27 4.37
N HIS A 226 12.21 0.38 3.48
CA HIS A 226 13.51 0.90 3.84
C HIS A 226 13.37 2.03 4.86
N GLU A 227 14.13 1.96 5.95
CA GLU A 227 14.23 2.97 7.00
C GLU A 227 15.58 3.68 6.86
N GLU A 228 15.58 4.98 6.59
CA GLU A 228 16.82 5.75 6.39
C GLU A 228 17.68 5.81 7.66
N ALA A 229 17.03 5.89 8.82
CA ALA A 229 17.68 5.91 10.12
C ALA A 229 18.59 4.69 10.32
N LEU A 230 19.82 4.92 10.76
CA LEU A 230 20.78 3.87 11.12
C LEU A 230 20.69 3.52 12.59
N THR A 231 21.05 2.30 12.95
CA THR A 231 21.32 1.95 14.34
C THR A 231 22.75 2.34 14.73
N PRO A 232 23.05 2.53 16.03
CA PRO A 232 24.41 2.75 16.51
C PRO A 232 25.39 1.66 16.06
N GLY A 233 24.95 0.39 16.06
CA GLY A 233 25.75 -0.74 15.61
C GLY A 233 26.07 -0.69 14.11
N GLU A 234 25.10 -0.26 13.29
CA GLU A 234 25.30 -0.04 11.86
C GLU A 234 26.29 1.08 11.59
N VAL A 235 26.17 2.21 12.31
CA VAL A 235 27.12 3.33 12.21
C VAL A 235 28.55 2.88 12.53
N LEU A 236 28.77 2.18 13.64
CA LEU A 236 30.09 1.68 14.03
C LEU A 236 30.65 0.66 13.04
N SER A 237 29.78 -0.18 12.46
CA SER A 237 30.16 -1.15 11.44
C SER A 237 30.58 -0.47 10.13
N GLY A 238 29.85 0.57 9.71
CA GLY A 238 30.19 1.38 8.54
C GLY A 238 31.49 2.18 8.73
N GLN A 239 31.70 2.77 9.92
CA GLN A 239 32.95 3.43 10.26
C GLN A 239 34.14 2.44 10.23
N SER A 240 33.95 1.24 10.81
CA SER A 240 34.97 0.17 10.76
C SER A 240 35.31 -0.20 9.31
N PHE A 241 34.30 -0.37 8.45
CA PHE A 241 34.50 -0.63 7.02
C PHE A 241 35.40 0.43 6.37
N TRP A 242 35.07 1.71 6.54
CA TRP A 242 35.86 2.79 5.96
C TRP A 242 37.25 2.88 6.57
N GLN A 243 37.41 2.70 7.88
CA GLN A 243 38.71 2.71 8.57
C GLN A 243 39.64 1.59 8.06
N GLU A 244 39.12 0.40 7.78
CA GLU A 244 39.92 -0.71 7.25
C GLU A 244 40.36 -0.48 5.79
N VAL A 245 39.47 0.10 4.97
CA VAL A 245 39.79 0.50 3.59
C VAL A 245 40.75 1.70 3.57
N TRP A 246 40.73 2.54 4.61
CA TRP A 246 41.54 3.75 4.71
C TRP A 246 43.03 3.42 4.87
N GLN A 247 43.80 3.57 3.80
CA GLN A 247 45.25 3.35 3.80
C GLN A 247 45.98 4.69 3.52
N PRO A 248 46.35 5.45 4.55
CA PRO A 248 46.97 6.77 4.40
C PRO A 248 48.15 6.77 3.43
N GLY A 249 48.16 7.75 2.52
CA GLY A 249 49.23 7.92 1.53
C GLY A 249 49.17 6.99 0.32
N LYS A 250 48.26 6.01 0.28
CA LYS A 250 47.93 5.25 -0.93
C LYS A 250 46.75 5.86 -1.67
N LYS A 251 46.70 5.70 -2.98
CA LYS A 251 45.49 5.96 -3.79
C LYS A 251 44.56 4.76 -3.77
N GLU A 252 43.27 4.98 -3.99
CA GLU A 252 42.30 3.88 -4.04
C GLU A 252 42.64 2.85 -5.15
N LYS A 253 43.17 3.33 -6.29
CA LYS A 253 43.62 2.49 -7.42
C LYS A 253 44.87 1.65 -7.11
N GLU A 254 45.60 1.97 -6.05
CA GLU A 254 46.79 1.23 -5.61
C GLU A 254 46.46 0.12 -4.62
N LEU A 255 45.24 0.11 -4.08
CA LEU A 255 44.73 -0.97 -3.24
C LEU A 255 44.41 -2.20 -4.10
N SER A 256 44.79 -3.37 -3.60
CA SER A 256 44.36 -4.63 -4.19
C SER A 256 42.86 -4.87 -3.96
N GLU A 257 42.24 -5.63 -4.85
CA GLU A 257 40.84 -6.02 -4.72
C GLU A 257 40.53 -6.69 -3.37
N GLU A 258 41.45 -7.52 -2.84
CA GLU A 258 41.24 -8.19 -1.55
C GLU A 258 41.32 -7.22 -0.36
N GLU A 259 42.16 -6.18 -0.42
CA GLU A 259 42.21 -5.11 0.61
C GLU A 259 40.88 -4.34 0.68
N LYS A 260 40.15 -4.22 -0.43
CA LYS A 260 38.81 -3.59 -0.46
C LYS A 260 37.70 -4.59 -0.12
N LEU A 261 37.85 -5.84 -0.57
CA LEU A 261 36.82 -6.87 -0.46
C LEU A 261 36.71 -7.48 0.94
N ALA A 262 37.81 -7.58 1.69
CA ALA A 262 37.78 -8.14 3.04
C ALA A 262 36.93 -7.28 4.02
N PRO A 263 37.09 -5.94 4.09
CA PRO A 263 36.21 -5.08 4.89
C PRO A 263 34.74 -5.17 4.46
N TRP A 264 34.50 -5.25 3.14
CA TRP A 264 33.15 -5.37 2.59
C TRP A 264 32.48 -6.70 2.96
N ARG A 265 33.21 -7.82 2.88
CA ARG A 265 32.74 -9.14 3.36
C ARG A 265 32.41 -9.11 4.85
N SER A 266 33.21 -8.41 5.66
CA SER A 266 32.93 -8.22 7.08
C SER A 266 31.58 -7.52 7.29
N LEU A 267 31.34 -6.41 6.59
CA LEU A 267 30.07 -5.68 6.68
C LEU A 267 28.87 -6.51 6.20
N GLN A 268 29.00 -7.19 5.06
CA GLN A 268 27.95 -8.05 4.51
C GLN A 268 27.68 -9.32 5.32
N SER A 269 28.63 -9.75 6.17
CA SER A 269 28.39 -10.87 7.10
C SER A 269 27.37 -10.53 8.19
N SER A 270 27.23 -9.24 8.50
CA SER A 270 26.30 -8.73 9.53
C SER A 270 25.01 -8.18 8.94
N TYR A 271 25.04 -7.65 7.72
CA TYR A 271 23.89 -6.99 7.07
C TYR A 271 23.69 -7.48 5.63
N ARG A 272 22.43 -7.59 5.20
CA ARG A 272 22.12 -7.92 3.79
C ARG A 272 22.64 -6.81 2.86
N VAL A 273 22.98 -7.18 1.63
CA VAL A 273 23.64 -6.28 0.66
C VAL A 273 22.99 -4.90 0.53
N PRO A 274 21.65 -4.76 0.34
CA PRO A 274 21.03 -3.44 0.20
C PRO A 274 21.24 -2.56 1.44
N ARG A 275 21.16 -3.15 2.64
CA ARG A 275 21.38 -2.41 3.89
C ARG A 275 22.85 -2.08 4.09
N ALA A 276 23.77 -2.98 3.74
CA ALA A 276 25.21 -2.72 3.79
C ALA A 276 25.62 -1.55 2.87
N LEU A 277 25.03 -1.46 1.67
CA LEU A 277 25.23 -0.33 0.74
C LEU A 277 24.72 0.98 1.33
N TRP A 278 23.55 0.97 1.96
CA TRP A 278 23.03 2.15 2.66
C TRP A 278 23.99 2.59 3.77
N ILE A 279 24.41 1.66 4.63
CA ILE A 279 25.35 1.93 5.73
C ILE A 279 26.65 2.54 5.19
N SER A 280 27.29 1.92 4.21
CA SER A 280 28.56 2.43 3.68
C SER A 280 28.40 3.81 3.04
N SER A 281 27.26 4.08 2.38
CA SER A 281 26.96 5.40 1.80
C SER A 281 26.79 6.49 2.86
N GLN A 282 26.05 6.21 3.93
CA GLN A 282 25.77 7.18 5.01
C GLN A 282 26.98 7.42 5.91
N THR A 283 27.86 6.43 6.07
CA THR A 283 29.09 6.57 6.87
C THR A 283 30.30 6.94 6.02
N LYS A 284 30.12 7.35 4.76
CA LYS A 284 31.23 7.75 3.89
C LYS A 284 31.97 8.96 4.48
N PRO A 285 33.30 8.90 4.66
CA PRO A 285 34.05 10.03 5.19
C PRO A 285 33.92 11.28 4.31
N ASP A 286 33.70 12.44 4.93
CA ASP A 286 33.57 13.74 4.24
C ASP A 286 34.85 14.13 3.50
N ASN A 287 36.00 13.62 3.97
CA ASN A 287 37.31 13.84 3.36
C ASN A 287 37.74 12.71 2.41
N TYR A 288 36.80 11.93 1.88
CA TYR A 288 37.10 10.91 0.87
C TYR A 288 37.70 11.54 -0.39
N PRO A 289 38.94 11.18 -0.78
CA PRO A 289 39.67 11.87 -1.84
C PRO A 289 39.24 11.47 -3.27
N GLY A 290 38.41 10.44 -3.42
CA GLY A 290 38.14 9.82 -4.72
C GLY A 290 39.21 8.81 -5.12
N GLU A 291 39.14 8.30 -6.35
CA GLU A 291 40.00 7.19 -6.78
C GLU A 291 41.45 7.62 -7.08
N ASP A 292 41.65 8.88 -7.48
CA ASP A 292 42.89 9.39 -8.06
C ASP A 292 43.84 10.02 -7.05
N ASP A 293 43.31 10.45 -5.90
CA ASP A 293 44.06 11.14 -4.85
C ASP A 293 44.35 10.19 -3.67
N ALA A 294 45.43 10.47 -2.95
CA ALA A 294 45.85 9.62 -1.84
C ALA A 294 44.98 9.87 -0.60
N PHE A 295 44.71 8.80 0.17
CA PHE A 295 43.99 8.92 1.44
C PHE A 295 44.72 9.85 2.41
N PRO A 296 44.00 10.84 3.00
CA PRO A 296 44.48 11.62 4.15
C PRO A 296 44.87 10.75 5.35
N GLU A 297 45.49 11.34 6.38
CA GLU A 297 45.96 10.59 7.56
C GLU A 297 44.85 9.81 8.29
N GLN A 298 43.65 10.40 8.39
CA GLN A 298 42.51 9.78 9.06
C GLN A 298 41.20 10.12 8.33
N PRO A 299 40.22 9.20 8.32
CA PRO A 299 38.88 9.50 7.84
C PRO A 299 38.18 10.48 8.80
N VAL A 300 37.48 11.46 8.25
CA VAL A 300 36.59 12.36 8.99
C VAL A 300 35.17 11.95 8.67
N PHE A 301 34.46 11.38 9.65
CA PHE A 301 33.10 10.91 9.48
C PHE A 301 32.07 12.04 9.63
N PRO A 302 30.94 11.97 8.92
CA PRO A 302 29.89 12.97 9.02
C PRO A 302 29.26 12.97 10.43
N GLN A 303 28.77 14.13 10.87
CA GLN A 303 28.10 14.26 12.19
C GLN A 303 26.83 13.38 12.29
N SER A 304 26.15 13.12 11.17
CA SER A 304 25.05 12.15 11.10
C SER A 304 25.49 10.71 11.40
N ALA A 305 26.79 10.42 11.38
CA ALA A 305 27.36 9.15 11.79
C ALA A 305 27.88 9.17 13.24
N ASP A 306 27.44 10.11 14.10
CA ASP A 306 27.69 10.03 15.54
C ASP A 306 26.49 9.40 16.26
N PRO A 307 26.64 8.20 16.86
CA PRO A 307 25.62 7.54 17.65
C PRO A 307 24.95 8.37 18.75
N LEU A 308 25.70 9.31 19.34
CA LEU A 308 25.27 10.08 20.51
C LEU A 308 24.70 11.46 20.15
N GLU A 309 25.02 11.97 18.96
CA GLU A 309 24.63 13.32 18.52
C GLU A 309 23.62 13.32 17.36
N ASN A 310 23.41 12.20 16.66
CA ASN A 310 22.44 12.14 15.56
C ASN A 310 21.00 11.82 16.06
N PRO A 311 20.04 12.76 15.91
CA PRO A 311 18.64 12.54 16.27
C PRO A 311 17.88 11.59 15.32
N ASP A 312 18.46 11.27 14.16
CA ASP A 312 17.87 10.39 13.13
C ASP A 312 18.39 8.94 13.24
N LEU A 313 18.81 8.50 14.44
CA LEU A 313 19.20 7.11 14.70
C LEU A 313 18.06 6.31 15.29
N LYS A 314 17.95 5.06 14.83
CA LYS A 314 16.96 4.11 15.33
C LYS A 314 17.54 3.10 16.30
N THR A 315 16.68 2.55 17.13
CA THR A 315 17.05 1.72 18.27
C THR A 315 17.07 0.23 17.95
N ASP A 316 16.16 -0.18 17.08
CA ASP A 316 16.05 -1.55 16.61
C ASP A 316 16.17 -1.66 15.09
N SER A 317 16.36 -2.89 14.62
CA SER A 317 16.42 -3.20 13.19
C SER A 317 15.11 -2.88 12.45
N TRP A 318 13.99 -2.82 13.15
CA TRP A 318 12.66 -2.50 12.62
C TRP A 318 11.92 -1.57 13.58
N THR A 319 11.63 -0.35 13.11
CA THR A 319 10.98 0.69 13.93
C THR A 319 9.79 1.35 13.24
N GLN A 320 9.59 1.11 11.93
CA GLN A 320 8.50 1.72 11.18
C GLN A 320 7.64 0.68 10.46
N ALA A 321 6.33 0.95 10.38
CA ALA A 321 5.43 0.13 9.58
C ALA A 321 5.74 0.29 8.07
N PRO A 322 5.51 -0.76 7.26
CA PRO A 322 5.45 -0.62 5.81
C PRO A 322 4.32 0.32 5.36
N TYR A 323 4.63 1.26 4.48
CA TYR A 323 3.64 2.22 3.93
C TYR A 323 3.64 2.23 2.40
N SER A 324 2.54 2.70 1.83
CA SER A 324 2.45 3.16 0.45
C SER A 324 2.14 4.64 0.39
N TRP A 325 2.98 5.38 -0.34
CA TRP A 325 2.91 6.83 -0.46
C TRP A 325 2.41 7.29 -1.84
N LEU A 326 2.41 6.39 -2.83
CA LEU A 326 2.21 6.67 -4.25
C LEU A 326 0.85 6.24 -4.81
N LEU A 327 -0.07 5.82 -3.94
CA LEU A 327 -1.41 5.42 -4.38
C LEU A 327 -2.17 6.58 -5.07
N PRO A 328 -3.08 6.24 -5.99
CA PRO A 328 -3.94 7.22 -6.65
C PRO A 328 -4.89 7.88 -5.66
N ASP A 329 -5.49 9.01 -6.04
CA ASP A 329 -6.43 9.74 -5.18
C ASP A 329 -7.71 8.94 -4.95
N ARG A 330 -8.09 8.15 -5.97
CA ARG A 330 -9.29 7.32 -6.01
C ARG A 330 -9.12 6.23 -7.07
N PHE A 331 -9.75 5.08 -6.85
CA PHE A 331 -9.93 4.05 -7.88
C PHE A 331 -11.29 4.14 -8.58
N THR A 332 -11.30 3.83 -9.88
CA THR A 332 -12.49 3.64 -10.71
C THR A 332 -12.48 2.21 -11.25
N VAL A 333 -13.60 1.50 -11.07
CA VAL A 333 -13.85 0.22 -11.72
C VAL A 333 -14.71 0.47 -12.96
N ARG A 334 -14.19 0.06 -14.11
CA ARG A 334 -14.88 0.06 -15.39
C ARG A 334 -15.31 -1.35 -15.74
N LEU A 335 -16.61 -1.56 -15.91
CA LEU A 335 -17.23 -2.84 -16.25
C LEU A 335 -17.66 -2.86 -17.72
N PHE A 336 -17.25 -3.90 -18.44
CA PHE A 336 -17.68 -4.17 -19.81
C PHE A 336 -18.65 -5.34 -19.79
N SER A 337 -19.91 -5.08 -20.11
CA SER A 337 -20.97 -6.08 -20.17
C SER A 337 -20.78 -7.03 -21.35
N LYS A 338 -21.32 -8.25 -21.24
CA LYS A 338 -21.43 -9.14 -22.40
C LYS A 338 -22.48 -8.63 -23.37
N ASP A 339 -22.19 -8.73 -24.66
CA ASP A 339 -23.20 -8.52 -25.69
C ASP A 339 -24.32 -9.57 -25.54
N VAL A 340 -25.50 -9.12 -25.11
CA VAL A 340 -26.69 -9.96 -25.02
C VAL A 340 -27.49 -9.79 -26.31
N GLN A 341 -27.86 -10.89 -26.97
CA GLN A 341 -28.73 -10.82 -28.15
C GLN A 341 -30.08 -10.18 -27.78
N GLY A 342 -30.33 -8.97 -28.27
CA GLY A 342 -31.59 -8.23 -28.08
C GLY A 342 -31.50 -6.94 -27.27
N THR A 343 -30.33 -6.59 -26.71
CA THR A 343 -30.10 -5.24 -26.18
C THR A 343 -29.80 -4.26 -27.33
N PRO A 344 -30.35 -3.03 -27.31
CA PRO A 344 -30.01 -2.02 -28.32
C PRO A 344 -28.49 -1.81 -28.39
N GLU A 345 -27.94 -1.69 -29.61
CA GLU A 345 -26.50 -1.48 -29.84
C GLU A 345 -25.95 -0.25 -29.08
N ASP A 346 -26.79 0.74 -28.80
CA ASP A 346 -26.41 1.98 -28.10
C ASP A 346 -26.24 1.84 -26.57
N GLU A 347 -26.87 0.87 -25.91
CA GLU A 347 -26.77 0.69 -24.44
C GLU A 347 -25.82 -0.44 -24.02
N SER A 348 -25.59 -1.41 -24.91
CA SER A 348 -24.72 -2.57 -24.65
C SER A 348 -23.23 -2.21 -24.66
N ALA A 349 -22.86 -1.14 -25.38
CA ALA A 349 -21.48 -0.79 -25.66
C ALA A 349 -20.84 0.22 -24.69
N VAL A 350 -21.64 0.91 -23.84
CA VAL A 350 -21.10 1.91 -22.91
C VAL A 350 -20.64 1.22 -21.63
N PRO A 351 -19.35 1.25 -21.28
CA PRO A 351 -18.88 0.64 -20.06
C PRO A 351 -19.41 1.39 -18.84
N LYS A 352 -19.72 0.64 -17.78
CA LYS A 352 -20.22 1.18 -16.51
C LYS A 352 -19.03 1.54 -15.61
N ASP A 353 -18.88 2.82 -15.31
CA ASP A 353 -17.86 3.35 -14.41
C ASP A 353 -18.42 3.49 -12.98
N VAL A 354 -17.69 2.93 -12.01
CA VAL A 354 -18.02 3.02 -10.59
C VAL A 354 -16.80 3.51 -9.82
N HIS A 355 -16.95 4.62 -9.12
CA HIS A 355 -15.87 5.26 -8.36
C HIS A 355 -15.88 4.81 -6.89
N GLY A 356 -14.70 4.54 -6.36
CA GLY A 356 -14.51 4.24 -4.94
C GLY A 356 -14.47 5.48 -4.05
N ASN A 357 -14.26 5.26 -2.76
CA ASN A 357 -13.94 6.33 -1.82
C ASN A 357 -12.52 6.87 -2.06
N PRO A 358 -12.20 8.09 -1.58
CA PRO A 358 -10.83 8.59 -1.57
C PRO A 358 -9.87 7.59 -0.90
N VAL A 359 -8.72 7.37 -1.52
CA VAL A 359 -7.70 6.48 -0.94
C VAL A 359 -7.04 7.19 0.23
N GLN A 360 -6.94 6.49 1.36
CA GLN A 360 -6.22 7.00 2.52
C GLN A 360 -4.74 7.23 2.18
N TRP A 361 -4.20 8.38 2.58
CA TRP A 361 -2.79 8.72 2.40
C TRP A 361 -2.14 9.12 3.73
N PRO A 362 -0.97 8.54 4.09
CA PRO A 362 -0.39 7.32 3.53
C PRO A 362 -1.23 6.08 3.90
N LEU A 363 -1.04 4.98 3.16
CA LEU A 363 -1.69 3.69 3.46
C LEU A 363 -0.72 2.75 4.17
N ALA A 364 -1.05 2.31 5.38
CA ALA A 364 -0.30 1.31 6.11
C ALA A 364 -0.54 -0.10 5.53
N LEU A 365 0.53 -0.87 5.36
CA LEU A 365 0.53 -2.19 4.72
C LEU A 365 1.04 -3.30 5.63
N GLY A 366 1.55 -2.97 6.80
CA GLY A 366 2.06 -3.92 7.76
C GLY A 366 1.94 -3.43 9.20
N PHE A 367 2.34 -4.29 10.13
CA PHE A 367 2.32 -3.99 11.56
C PHE A 367 3.19 -2.77 11.89
N ASN A 368 2.75 -2.00 12.88
CA ASN A 368 3.56 -0.94 13.45
C ASN A 368 4.26 -1.48 14.70
N PRO A 369 5.61 -1.58 14.74
CA PRO A 369 6.31 -2.09 15.91
C PRO A 369 6.18 -1.16 17.13
N ALA A 370 5.84 0.11 16.93
CA ALA A 370 5.57 1.06 18.00
C ALA A 370 4.12 1.02 18.52
N GLU A 371 3.27 0.10 18.04
CA GLU A 371 1.89 -0.01 18.50
C GLU A 371 1.81 -0.63 19.90
N GLU A 372 1.42 0.16 20.89
CA GLU A 372 1.29 -0.24 22.29
C GLU A 372 0.00 -1.01 22.61
N ASN A 373 -0.91 -1.15 21.63
CA ASN A 373 -2.21 -1.76 21.85
C ASN A 373 -2.08 -3.27 22.08
N SER A 374 -2.08 -3.69 23.35
CA SER A 374 -2.01 -5.09 23.76
C SER A 374 -3.18 -5.96 23.31
N ASP A 375 -4.30 -5.36 22.89
CA ASP A 375 -5.46 -6.09 22.36
C ASP A 375 -5.32 -6.40 20.86
N ALA A 376 -4.33 -5.83 20.17
CA ALA A 376 -3.97 -6.22 18.81
C ALA A 376 -3.45 -7.67 18.79
N LEU A 377 -3.83 -8.43 17.77
CA LEU A 377 -3.52 -9.87 17.64
C LEU A 377 -4.12 -10.76 18.74
N THR A 378 -5.00 -10.21 19.59
CA THR A 378 -5.74 -11.02 20.55
C THR A 378 -7.01 -11.60 19.90
N GLY A 379 -7.20 -12.90 20.05
CA GLY A 379 -8.33 -13.63 19.49
C GLY A 379 -8.18 -15.13 19.75
N ARG A 380 -9.25 -15.79 20.19
CA ARG A 380 -9.31 -17.26 20.29
C ARG A 380 -10.24 -17.76 19.20
N GLY A 381 -9.73 -18.54 18.24
CA GLY A 381 -10.52 -19.15 17.17
C GLY A 381 -10.38 -18.42 15.82
N GLU A 382 -11.49 -18.22 15.10
CA GLU A 382 -11.52 -17.75 13.70
C GLU A 382 -11.50 -16.23 13.51
N THR A 383 -11.45 -15.43 14.59
CA THR A 383 -11.43 -13.96 14.52
C THR A 383 -10.17 -13.42 15.20
N LEU A 384 -9.16 -13.13 14.38
CA LEU A 384 -7.96 -12.41 14.80
C LEU A 384 -8.26 -10.91 14.77
N ASN A 385 -8.14 -10.22 15.91
CA ASN A 385 -8.31 -8.78 15.94
C ASN A 385 -7.06 -8.10 15.35
N MET A 386 -7.19 -7.55 14.14
CA MET A 386 -6.11 -6.82 13.48
C MET A 386 -6.04 -5.38 14.00
N PRO A 387 -4.82 -4.79 14.09
CA PRO A 387 -4.64 -3.36 14.33
C PRO A 387 -5.50 -2.49 13.42
N ALA A 388 -5.89 -1.31 13.92
CA ALA A 388 -6.78 -0.41 13.19
C ALA A 388 -6.22 -0.03 11.80
N ASP A 389 -4.93 0.30 11.71
CA ASP A 389 -4.30 0.79 10.47
C ASP A 389 -4.17 -0.25 9.36
N ILE A 390 -4.21 -1.55 9.68
CA ILE A 390 -4.12 -2.65 8.70
C ILE A 390 -5.36 -3.55 8.65
N ARG A 391 -6.43 -3.19 9.38
CA ARG A 391 -7.69 -3.96 9.42
C ARG A 391 -8.32 -4.11 8.02
N TRP A 392 -8.11 -3.11 7.17
CA TRP A 392 -8.55 -3.08 5.77
C TRP A 392 -8.05 -4.27 4.93
N ILE A 393 -6.92 -4.90 5.31
CA ILE A 393 -6.38 -6.06 4.59
C ILE A 393 -7.34 -7.25 4.67
N THR A 394 -7.98 -7.44 5.82
CA THR A 394 -8.88 -8.58 6.08
C THR A 394 -10.35 -8.19 5.98
N ASP A 395 -10.74 -7.03 6.50
CA ASP A 395 -12.12 -6.53 6.60
C ASP A 395 -12.52 -5.73 5.35
N PHE A 396 -13.69 -6.02 4.76
CA PHE A 396 -14.11 -5.41 3.49
C PHE A 396 -14.67 -4.01 3.71
N GLU A 397 -15.42 -3.81 4.77
CA GLU A 397 -15.99 -2.53 5.16
C GLU A 397 -14.88 -1.52 5.49
N GLU A 398 -13.82 -1.95 6.18
CA GLU A 398 -12.64 -1.09 6.39
C GLU A 398 -11.89 -0.82 5.08
N ALA A 399 -11.73 -1.81 4.20
CA ALA A 399 -11.16 -1.59 2.87
C ALA A 399 -11.92 -0.56 2.05
N GLU A 400 -13.26 -0.57 2.12
CA GLU A 400 -14.11 0.41 1.45
C GLU A 400 -13.91 1.81 2.04
N LYS A 401 -13.81 1.94 3.38
CA LYS A 401 -13.56 3.23 4.04
C LYS A 401 -12.23 3.86 3.63
N VAL A 402 -11.17 3.07 3.53
CA VAL A 402 -9.83 3.57 3.14
C VAL A 402 -9.64 3.67 1.62
N GLY A 403 -10.68 3.43 0.82
CA GLY A 403 -10.66 3.55 -0.65
C GLY A 403 -10.05 2.35 -1.39
N MET A 404 -9.78 1.23 -0.71
CA MET A 404 -9.17 0.02 -1.27
C MET A 404 -10.18 -1.08 -1.66
N ALA A 405 -11.48 -0.82 -1.47
CA ALA A 405 -12.55 -1.69 -1.98
C ALA A 405 -13.72 -0.88 -2.52
N ILE A 406 -14.43 -1.47 -3.47
CA ILE A 406 -15.60 -0.88 -4.14
C ILE A 406 -16.71 -1.93 -4.17
N ARG A 407 -17.89 -1.54 -3.66
CA ARG A 407 -19.12 -2.32 -3.78
C ARG A 407 -19.93 -1.78 -4.96
N ILE A 408 -20.20 -2.65 -5.92
CA ILE A 408 -20.95 -2.31 -7.12
C ILE A 408 -22.32 -2.98 -7.04
N GLU A 409 -23.39 -2.19 -6.93
CA GLU A 409 -24.75 -2.71 -7.01
C GLU A 409 -25.06 -3.15 -8.45
N LEU A 410 -25.61 -4.36 -8.57
CA LEU A 410 -25.97 -5.00 -9.83
C LEU A 410 -27.48 -5.18 -9.95
N THR A 411 -27.97 -5.04 -11.17
CA THR A 411 -29.30 -5.49 -11.58
C THR A 411 -29.33 -7.02 -11.72
N GLU A 412 -30.53 -7.61 -11.68
CA GLU A 412 -30.70 -9.05 -11.93
C GLU A 412 -30.21 -9.46 -13.32
N LEU A 413 -30.41 -8.60 -14.32
CA LEU A 413 -29.92 -8.83 -15.67
C LEU A 413 -28.39 -8.85 -15.74
N GLU A 414 -27.71 -7.88 -15.10
CA GLU A 414 -26.25 -7.84 -15.02
C GLU A 414 -25.68 -9.05 -14.25
N TRP A 415 -26.39 -9.51 -13.21
CA TRP A 415 -26.00 -10.69 -12.43
C TRP A 415 -26.03 -11.98 -13.26
N GLU A 416 -27.11 -12.19 -14.03
CA GLU A 416 -27.26 -13.39 -14.86
C GLU A 416 -26.38 -13.34 -16.13
N ALA A 417 -26.26 -12.17 -16.77
CA ALA A 417 -25.43 -12.01 -17.96
C ALA A 417 -23.92 -12.07 -17.64
N GLY A 418 -23.51 -11.47 -16.51
CA GLY A 418 -22.11 -11.29 -16.15
C GLY A 418 -21.37 -10.28 -17.04
N PHE A 419 -20.07 -10.17 -16.83
CA PHE A 419 -19.19 -9.19 -17.50
C PHE A 419 -18.12 -9.90 -18.35
N GLU A 420 -17.69 -9.26 -19.43
CA GLU A 420 -16.56 -9.71 -20.26
C GLU A 420 -15.23 -9.31 -19.64
N GLN A 421 -15.15 -8.06 -19.18
CA GLN A 421 -13.93 -7.47 -18.68
C GLN A 421 -14.22 -6.51 -17.54
N LEU A 422 -13.32 -6.52 -16.55
CA LEU A 422 -13.28 -5.57 -15.45
C LEU A 422 -11.91 -4.90 -15.48
N VAL A 423 -11.90 -3.58 -15.54
CA VAL A 423 -10.67 -2.77 -15.50
C VAL A 423 -10.71 -1.89 -14.27
N VAL A 424 -9.67 -1.94 -13.45
CA VAL A 424 -9.50 -1.03 -12.31
C VAL A 424 -8.35 -0.10 -12.64
N LEU A 425 -8.63 1.21 -12.57
CA LEU A 425 -7.65 2.25 -12.79
C LEU A 425 -7.75 3.26 -11.65
N GLY A 426 -6.64 3.88 -11.32
CA GLY A 426 -6.61 5.03 -10.43
C GLY A 426 -5.55 5.99 -10.93
N VAL A 427 -5.80 7.28 -10.73
CA VAL A 427 -4.88 8.35 -11.12
C VAL A 427 -4.58 9.20 -9.91
N ARG A 428 -3.32 9.57 -9.73
CA ARG A 428 -2.89 10.58 -8.78
C ARG A 428 -2.84 11.93 -9.51
N SER A 429 -3.94 12.66 -9.45
CA SER A 429 -4.08 13.99 -10.05
C SER A 429 -3.80 15.11 -9.05
N SER A 430 -3.76 14.78 -7.76
CA SER A 430 -3.53 15.71 -6.66
C SER A 430 -2.09 16.18 -6.50
N SER A 431 -1.14 15.59 -7.23
CA SER A 431 0.28 15.95 -7.18
C SER A 431 0.71 16.69 -8.43
N ASP A 432 1.56 17.68 -8.25
CA ASP A 432 2.18 18.39 -9.37
C ASP A 432 3.44 17.65 -9.86
N SER A 433 4.12 18.22 -10.86
CA SER A 433 5.32 17.61 -11.42
C SER A 433 6.45 17.46 -10.42
N ALA A 434 6.61 18.40 -9.49
CA ALA A 434 7.71 18.38 -8.52
C ALA A 434 7.44 17.34 -7.43
N GLU A 435 6.24 17.33 -6.86
CA GLU A 435 5.83 16.32 -5.87
C GLU A 435 5.86 14.91 -6.50
N SER A 436 5.41 14.75 -7.74
CA SER A 436 5.41 13.44 -8.43
C SER A 436 6.83 12.94 -8.70
N GLN A 437 7.74 13.82 -9.12
CA GLN A 437 9.16 13.48 -9.28
C GLN A 437 9.74 13.00 -7.95
N GLN A 438 9.60 13.80 -6.88
CA GLN A 438 10.13 13.47 -5.55
C GLN A 438 9.59 12.12 -5.04
N LEU A 439 8.29 11.85 -5.18
CA LEU A 439 7.70 10.59 -4.72
C LEU A 439 8.24 9.36 -5.48
N VAL A 440 8.46 9.50 -6.79
CA VAL A 440 9.03 8.43 -7.62
C VAL A 440 10.51 8.22 -7.29
N GLU A 441 11.25 9.28 -7.02
CA GLU A 441 12.64 9.23 -6.55
C GLU A 441 12.75 8.50 -5.21
N GLU A 442 11.94 8.90 -4.22
CA GLU A 442 11.83 8.25 -2.91
C GLU A 442 11.45 6.77 -3.04
N LEU A 443 10.59 6.41 -4.01
CA LEU A 443 10.23 5.03 -4.29
C LEU A 443 11.45 4.21 -4.72
N PHE A 444 12.22 4.69 -5.69
CA PHE A 444 13.37 3.97 -6.21
C PHE A 444 14.52 3.89 -5.21
N ILE A 445 14.77 4.95 -4.43
CA ILE A 445 15.71 4.92 -3.30
C ILE A 445 15.28 3.86 -2.29
N ASN A 446 13.99 3.78 -1.96
CA ASN A 446 13.49 2.74 -1.06
C ASN A 446 13.75 1.34 -1.62
N HIS A 447 13.47 1.11 -2.91
CA HIS A 447 13.71 -0.20 -3.56
C HIS A 447 15.18 -0.57 -3.65
N GLN A 448 16.07 0.40 -3.84
CA GLN A 448 17.50 0.18 -3.86
C GLN A 448 18.02 -0.40 -2.54
N TYR A 449 17.50 0.08 -1.41
CA TYR A 449 18.01 -0.25 -0.08
C TYR A 449 17.08 -1.14 0.78
N LYS A 450 15.86 -1.45 0.31
CA LYS A 450 14.96 -2.39 1.00
C LYS A 450 15.37 -3.85 0.79
N ALA A 451 14.82 -4.73 1.60
CA ALA A 451 14.99 -6.17 1.42
C ALA A 451 14.47 -6.61 0.04
N GLY A 452 15.33 -7.29 -0.73
CA GLY A 452 15.08 -7.67 -2.13
C GLY A 452 15.85 -6.81 -3.14
N GLY A 453 16.16 -5.56 -2.79
CA GLY A 453 16.92 -4.63 -3.62
C GLY A 453 16.26 -4.31 -4.97
N MET A 454 17.00 -3.59 -5.80
CA MET A 454 16.67 -3.31 -7.19
C MET A 454 17.93 -3.44 -8.05
N SER A 455 17.78 -3.98 -9.26
CA SER A 455 18.86 -4.05 -10.24
C SER A 455 18.31 -3.93 -11.66
N PHE A 456 19.18 -3.53 -12.59
CA PHE A 456 18.88 -3.68 -14.00
C PHE A 456 18.98 -5.15 -14.40
N LEU A 457 18.10 -5.59 -15.30
CA LEU A 457 18.16 -6.92 -15.87
C LEU A 457 18.83 -6.84 -17.25
N PRO A 458 19.81 -7.72 -17.56
CA PRO A 458 20.37 -7.79 -18.89
C PRO A 458 19.29 -8.02 -19.96
N GLN A 459 19.41 -7.34 -21.10
CA GLN A 459 18.47 -7.50 -22.20
C GLN A 459 18.40 -8.97 -22.67
N GLY A 460 17.18 -9.45 -22.92
CA GLY A 460 16.94 -10.85 -23.28
C GLY A 460 16.85 -11.82 -22.11
N THR A 461 16.90 -11.35 -20.86
CA THR A 461 16.65 -12.19 -19.68
C THR A 461 15.26 -12.81 -19.75
N PRO A 462 15.13 -14.16 -19.75
CA PRO A 462 13.82 -14.80 -19.77
C PRO A 462 13.02 -14.47 -18.50
N THR A 463 11.80 -13.97 -18.68
CA THR A 463 10.89 -13.54 -17.59
C THR A 463 9.92 -14.62 -17.11
N ASN A 464 9.84 -15.75 -17.83
CA ASN A 464 8.94 -16.85 -17.49
C ASN A 464 9.65 -17.95 -16.70
N ASN A 465 9.11 -18.28 -15.53
CA ASN A 465 9.49 -19.48 -14.80
C ASN A 465 8.87 -20.72 -15.46
N THR A 466 9.68 -21.73 -15.77
CA THR A 466 9.18 -23.04 -16.23
C THR A 466 9.37 -24.09 -15.14
N LYS A 467 8.56 -25.17 -15.15
CA LYS A 467 8.69 -26.27 -14.17
C LYS A 467 10.10 -26.87 -14.08
N LYS A 468 10.92 -26.74 -15.13
CA LYS A 468 12.26 -27.32 -15.23
C LYS A 468 13.39 -26.31 -15.03
N LYS A 469 13.11 -25.01 -15.18
CA LYS A 469 14.11 -23.94 -15.13
C LYS A 469 13.47 -22.69 -14.55
N LYS A 470 13.93 -22.30 -13.37
CA LYS A 470 13.66 -20.96 -12.83
C LYS A 470 14.32 -19.92 -13.75
N THR A 471 13.75 -18.72 -13.82
CA THR A 471 14.35 -17.58 -14.51
C THR A 471 15.76 -17.31 -14.01
N LEU A 472 16.59 -16.66 -14.84
CA LEU A 472 17.95 -16.22 -14.45
C LEU A 472 17.94 -15.19 -13.31
N PHE A 473 16.77 -14.63 -12.96
CA PHE A 473 16.59 -13.93 -11.69
C PHE A 473 16.77 -14.92 -10.53
N GLN A 474 18.00 -15.02 -10.07
CA GLN A 474 18.34 -15.46 -8.73
C GLN A 474 18.67 -14.18 -7.97
N GLU A 475 18.04 -13.97 -6.81
CA GLU A 475 18.60 -13.09 -5.77
C GLU A 475 20.05 -13.55 -5.62
N SER A 476 20.98 -12.74 -6.14
CA SER A 476 22.28 -13.20 -6.63
C SER A 476 22.96 -14.08 -5.58
N ALA A 477 23.55 -15.21 -6.01
CA ALA A 477 24.55 -15.88 -5.20
C ALA A 477 25.57 -14.83 -4.73
N ASP A 478 25.88 -14.80 -3.43
CA ASP A 478 26.68 -13.79 -2.73
C ASP A 478 28.03 -13.49 -3.40
N ASP A 479 28.03 -12.78 -4.53
CA ASP A 479 29.24 -12.25 -5.14
C ASP A 479 29.51 -10.89 -4.49
N PHE A 480 30.12 -10.97 -3.31
CA PHE A 480 30.54 -9.81 -2.53
C PHE A 480 31.26 -8.76 -3.42
N ALA A 481 32.04 -9.19 -4.42
CA ALA A 481 32.79 -8.29 -5.29
C ALA A 481 31.91 -7.47 -6.23
N PHE A 482 30.76 -8.00 -6.63
CA PHE A 482 29.86 -7.33 -7.59
C PHE A 482 29.32 -6.00 -7.06
N HIS A 483 29.05 -5.90 -5.76
CA HIS A 483 28.49 -4.70 -5.13
C HIS A 483 29.56 -3.77 -4.52
N LEU A 484 30.82 -4.18 -4.49
CA LEU A 484 31.90 -3.40 -3.90
C LEU A 484 32.08 -2.00 -4.54
N PRO A 485 32.03 -1.84 -5.88
CA PRO A 485 32.08 -0.51 -6.49
C PRO A 485 31.00 0.45 -5.96
N LEU A 486 29.78 -0.06 -5.78
CA LEU A 486 28.66 0.71 -5.21
C LEU A 486 28.91 1.08 -3.75
N ALA A 487 29.46 0.15 -2.96
CA ALA A 487 29.79 0.40 -1.56
C ALA A 487 30.83 1.51 -1.39
N MET A 488 31.77 1.61 -2.34
CA MET A 488 32.79 2.66 -2.44
C MET A 488 32.24 3.99 -3.00
N GLY A 489 30.99 4.01 -3.46
CA GLY A 489 30.34 5.17 -4.04
C GLY A 489 30.77 5.47 -5.48
N GLN A 490 31.17 4.45 -6.24
CA GLN A 490 31.44 4.59 -7.67
C GLN A 490 30.13 4.61 -8.47
N GLU A 491 29.97 5.63 -9.31
CA GLU A 491 28.84 5.76 -10.23
C GLU A 491 28.94 4.74 -11.37
N GLN A 492 27.86 3.99 -11.62
CA GLN A 492 27.84 2.93 -12.63
C GLN A 492 27.81 3.45 -14.08
N PHE A 493 27.44 4.72 -14.28
CA PHE A 493 27.49 5.38 -15.57
C PHE A 493 27.71 6.88 -15.43
N GLY A 494 28.41 7.47 -16.41
CA GLY A 494 28.46 8.92 -16.60
C GLY A 494 27.46 9.36 -17.66
N MET A 495 26.98 10.60 -17.54
CA MET A 495 26.03 11.17 -18.50
C MET A 495 26.68 11.41 -19.87
N THR A 496 26.02 10.97 -20.93
CA THR A 496 26.46 11.23 -22.31
C THR A 496 25.32 11.68 -23.21
N PHE A 497 25.59 12.63 -24.10
CA PHE A 497 24.59 13.08 -25.09
C PHE A 497 24.48 12.12 -26.28
N ASN A 498 25.47 11.26 -26.50
CA ASN A 498 25.47 10.36 -27.65
C ASN A 498 24.59 9.13 -27.37
N PRO A 499 23.48 8.94 -28.11
CA PRO A 499 22.54 7.84 -27.87
C PRO A 499 23.17 6.44 -27.92
N TYR A 500 24.25 6.25 -28.68
CA TYR A 500 24.94 4.96 -28.80
C TYR A 500 25.77 4.58 -27.55
N TYR A 501 26.10 5.56 -26.72
CA TYR A 501 26.87 5.35 -25.49
C TYR A 501 26.01 5.48 -24.22
N LYS A 502 24.74 5.87 -24.36
CA LYS A 502 23.80 5.94 -23.24
C LYS A 502 23.56 4.54 -22.68
N LYS A 503 23.73 4.42 -21.37
CA LYS A 503 23.43 3.22 -20.61
C LYS A 503 21.92 3.18 -20.29
N ASP A 504 21.34 1.99 -20.14
CA ASP A 504 19.94 1.78 -19.73
C ASP A 504 19.49 2.63 -18.52
N GLY A 505 20.31 2.76 -17.46
CA GLY A 505 20.04 3.65 -16.33
C GLY A 505 19.93 5.12 -16.72
N GLN A 506 20.76 5.63 -17.64
CA GLN A 506 20.60 6.99 -18.17
C GLN A 506 19.30 7.11 -18.98
N TRP A 507 18.96 6.12 -19.81
CA TRP A 507 17.70 6.12 -20.56
C TRP A 507 16.49 6.14 -19.64
N LEU A 508 16.51 5.34 -18.57
CA LEU A 508 15.42 5.29 -17.59
C LEU A 508 15.30 6.60 -16.81
N THR A 509 16.43 7.17 -16.38
CA THR A 509 16.48 8.48 -15.72
C THR A 509 15.83 9.56 -16.56
N GLU A 510 16.25 9.69 -17.83
CA GLU A 510 15.73 10.71 -18.73
C GLU A 510 14.26 10.49 -19.10
N ALA A 511 13.82 9.23 -19.22
CA ALA A 511 12.44 8.89 -19.53
C ALA A 511 11.48 9.20 -18.37
N LEU A 512 11.93 9.04 -17.13
CA LEU A 512 11.14 9.30 -15.93
C LEU A 512 11.26 10.75 -15.44
N GLY A 513 12.31 11.47 -15.86
CA GLY A 513 12.58 12.83 -15.40
C GLY A 513 13.02 12.91 -13.94
N VAL A 514 13.83 11.94 -13.48
CA VAL A 514 14.33 11.85 -12.10
C VAL A 514 15.81 12.18 -12.00
N ASP A 515 16.33 12.37 -10.79
CA ASP A 515 17.76 12.57 -10.53
C ASP A 515 18.59 11.35 -11.02
N PRO A 516 19.60 11.57 -11.90
CA PRO A 516 20.51 10.53 -12.36
C PRO A 516 21.24 9.78 -11.24
N ALA A 517 21.51 10.45 -10.10
CA ALA A 517 22.23 9.88 -8.98
C ALA A 517 21.58 8.60 -8.44
N ILE A 518 20.25 8.48 -8.58
CA ILE A 518 19.48 7.32 -8.12
C ILE A 518 19.92 6.07 -8.89
N PHE A 519 19.88 6.11 -10.22
CA PHE A 519 20.22 4.95 -11.04
C PHE A 519 21.73 4.75 -11.21
N GLN A 520 22.54 5.77 -10.96
CA GLN A 520 24.01 5.64 -10.91
C GLN A 520 24.47 4.74 -9.76
N GLN A 521 23.65 4.56 -8.72
CA GLN A 521 23.95 3.72 -7.56
C GLN A 521 23.21 2.36 -7.58
N VAL A 522 22.61 1.98 -8.71
CA VAL A 522 21.90 0.71 -8.89
C VAL A 522 22.80 -0.29 -9.59
N ALA A 523 22.77 -1.56 -9.14
CA ALA A 523 23.59 -2.63 -9.70
C ALA A 523 23.08 -3.11 -11.08
N TRP A 524 24.01 -3.62 -11.91
CA TRP A 524 23.81 -3.91 -13.34
C TRP A 524 24.04 -5.37 -13.75
#